data_AF-A0A7K8MQI7-F1
#
_entry.id   AF-A0A7K8MQI7-F1
#
_cell.length_a   1.000
_cell.length_b   1.000
_cell.length_c   1.000
_cell.angle_alpha   90.00
_cell.angle_beta   90.00
_cell.angle_gamma   90.00
#
_symmetry.space_group_name_H-M   'P 1'
#
loop_
_entity.id
_entity.type
_entity.pdbx_description
1 polymer ?
#
loop_
_entity_poly.entity_id
_entity_poly.type
_entity_poly.pdbx_seq_one_letter_code
_entity_poly.pdbx_strand_id
1 'polypeptide(L)'
;ISKGPGNSKSSKSTAVPPGPPMYLDLVYIPNHSNRKNVDVEFFKRVRSSYYVVSGNDSAAEEPSRAVLDSLLEAKAQWDSNMQVTLIPTHDSEVMREWYQETHEKQQDLN
;
A
#
# COMPACT_ATOMS: atom_id res chain seq x y z
N ILE A 1 11.63 45.33 -12.51
CA ILE A 1 12.27 44.01 -12.32
C ILE A 1 11.16 42.97 -12.34
N SER A 2 11.04 42.25 -13.45
CA SER A 2 10.02 41.23 -13.71
C SER A 2 10.36 39.94 -12.96
N LYS A 3 9.44 39.46 -12.10
CA LYS A 3 9.53 38.13 -11.49
C LYS A 3 8.95 37.11 -12.47
N GLY A 4 9.79 36.21 -12.98
CA GLY A 4 9.36 35.07 -13.80
C GLY A 4 8.67 34.00 -12.96
N PRO A 5 7.84 33.13 -13.58
CA PRO A 5 7.15 32.06 -12.86
C PRO A 5 8.12 30.91 -12.56
N GLY A 6 8.13 30.49 -11.29
CA GLY A 6 8.86 29.32 -10.84
C GLY A 6 8.27 28.05 -11.45
N ASN A 7 9.10 27.33 -12.19
CA ASN A 7 8.76 26.07 -12.84
C ASN A 7 8.59 24.98 -11.77
N SER A 8 7.35 24.67 -11.39
CA SER A 8 7.02 23.47 -10.62
C SER A 8 7.23 22.26 -11.52
N LYS A 9 8.40 21.62 -11.41
CA LYS A 9 8.62 20.29 -12.01
C LYS A 9 7.68 19.31 -11.31
N SER A 10 6.53 19.05 -11.92
CA SER A 10 5.78 17.84 -11.65
C SER A 10 6.70 16.67 -11.98
N SER A 11 7.12 15.94 -10.96
CA SER A 11 7.77 14.64 -11.13
C SER A 11 6.77 13.76 -11.85
N LYS A 12 6.89 13.66 -13.18
CA LYS A 12 6.22 12.62 -13.96
C LYS A 12 6.63 11.31 -13.32
N SER A 13 5.70 10.66 -12.64
CA SER A 13 5.82 9.25 -12.32
C SER A 13 6.17 8.57 -13.64
N THR A 14 7.36 7.96 -13.69
CA THR A 14 7.71 7.07 -14.78
C THR A 14 6.70 5.93 -14.72
N ALA A 15 5.63 6.04 -15.51
CA ALA A 15 4.61 5.01 -15.61
C ALA A 15 5.35 3.72 -15.95
N VAL A 16 5.39 2.80 -14.99
CA VAL A 16 6.06 1.52 -15.19
C VAL A 16 5.32 0.81 -16.33
N PRO A 17 6.02 0.14 -17.27
CA PRO A 17 5.40 -0.40 -18.47
C PRO A 17 4.19 -1.31 -18.17
N PRO A 18 3.18 -1.35 -19.05
CA PRO A 18 2.07 -2.28 -18.91
C PRO A 18 2.59 -3.71 -18.97
N GLY A 19 2.17 -4.56 -18.02
CA GLY A 19 2.53 -5.97 -17.96
C GLY A 19 1.60 -6.71 -16.98
N PRO A 20 1.50 -8.04 -17.08
CA PRO A 20 0.71 -8.81 -16.13
C PRO A 20 1.25 -8.61 -14.70
N PRO A 21 0.38 -8.65 -13.69
CA PRO A 21 0.83 -8.61 -12.29
C PRO A 21 1.73 -9.80 -11.97
N MET A 22 2.73 -9.58 -11.13
CA MET A 22 3.54 -10.62 -10.50
C MET A 22 2.77 -11.18 -9.31
N TYR A 23 2.65 -12.50 -9.28
CA TYR A 23 2.04 -13.24 -8.19
C TYR A 23 3.12 -13.85 -7.31
N LEU A 24 3.00 -13.65 -6.02
CA LEU A 24 3.93 -14.17 -5.01
C LEU A 24 3.12 -14.81 -3.88
N ASP A 25 3.74 -15.73 -3.15
CA ASP A 25 3.09 -16.27 -1.95
C ASP A 25 3.17 -15.24 -0.80
N LEU A 26 4.35 -14.68 -0.57
CA LEU A 26 4.63 -13.77 0.54
C LEU A 26 5.47 -12.57 0.10
N VAL A 27 5.09 -11.38 0.56
CA VAL A 27 5.78 -10.12 0.31
C VAL A 27 6.02 -9.39 1.62
N TYR A 28 7.26 -8.99 1.87
CA TYR A 28 7.58 -8.03 2.92
C TYR A 28 7.44 -6.61 2.39
N ILE A 29 6.65 -5.76 3.05
CA ILE A 29 6.49 -4.37 2.61
C ILE A 29 7.76 -3.58 2.97
N PRO A 30 8.47 -3.00 1.97
CA PRO A 30 9.73 -2.30 2.22
C PRO A 30 9.60 -1.15 3.19
N ASN A 31 10.70 -0.85 3.88
CA ASN A 31 10.86 0.35 4.71
C ASN A 31 9.69 0.57 5.68
N HIS A 32 9.32 -0.48 6.42
CA HIS A 32 8.29 -0.40 7.47
C HIS A 32 6.93 0.10 7.00
N SER A 33 6.55 -0.32 5.78
CA SER A 33 5.27 0.07 5.18
C SER A 33 5.12 1.58 5.05
N ASN A 34 6.19 2.24 4.64
CA ASN A 34 6.21 3.69 4.42
C ASN A 34 5.64 4.06 3.04
N ARG A 35 4.71 5.03 3.02
CA ARG A 35 4.05 5.53 1.80
C ARG A 35 4.99 6.13 0.75
N LYS A 36 6.24 6.43 1.10
CA LYS A 36 7.26 6.90 0.14
C LYS A 36 7.72 5.78 -0.81
N ASN A 37 7.53 4.52 -0.42
CA ASN A 37 8.04 3.35 -1.12
C ASN A 37 6.95 2.51 -1.78
N VAL A 38 5.72 2.56 -1.24
CA VAL A 38 4.63 1.68 -1.61
C VAL A 38 3.34 2.47 -1.71
N ASP A 39 2.58 2.22 -2.77
CA ASP A 39 1.28 2.84 -3.07
C ASP A 39 0.34 1.84 -3.76
N VAL A 40 -0.79 2.32 -4.26
CA VAL A 40 -1.78 1.49 -4.97
C VAL A 40 -1.22 0.82 -6.23
N GLU A 41 -0.29 1.46 -6.93
CA GLU A 41 0.30 0.93 -8.16
C GLU A 41 1.25 -0.24 -7.87
N PHE A 42 1.92 -0.22 -6.72
CA PHE A 42 2.66 -1.38 -6.24
C PHE A 42 1.73 -2.60 -6.10
N PHE A 43 0.60 -2.46 -5.41
CA PHE A 43 -0.33 -3.57 -5.17
C PHE A 43 -1.14 -4.00 -6.40
N LYS A 44 -1.28 -3.13 -7.41
CA LYS A 44 -1.81 -3.57 -8.72
C LYS A 44 -0.86 -4.51 -9.43
N ARG A 45 0.45 -4.33 -9.25
CA ARG A 45 1.53 -5.07 -9.92
C ARG A 45 2.03 -6.25 -9.16
N VAL A 46 2.15 -6.14 -7.84
CA VAL A 46 2.58 -7.21 -6.95
C VAL A 46 1.33 -7.66 -6.21
N ARG A 47 0.93 -8.91 -6.44
CA ARG A 47 -0.23 -9.52 -5.80
C ARG A 47 0.25 -10.71 -4.99
N SER A 48 -0.06 -10.72 -3.69
CA SER A 48 0.44 -11.71 -2.75
C SER A 48 -0.68 -12.16 -1.84
N SER A 49 -0.69 -13.44 -1.50
CA SER A 49 -1.59 -14.00 -0.50
C SER A 49 -1.23 -13.51 0.90
N TYR A 50 0.06 -13.25 1.16
CA TYR A 50 0.57 -12.77 2.43
C TYR A 50 1.37 -11.47 2.25
N TYR A 51 1.04 -10.44 3.03
CA TYR A 51 1.87 -9.24 3.17
C TYR A 51 2.34 -9.09 4.61
N VAL A 52 3.65 -9.04 4.81
CA VAL A 52 4.26 -8.76 6.11
C VAL A 52 4.36 -7.25 6.28
N VAL A 53 3.67 -6.73 7.29
CA VAL A 53 3.64 -5.31 7.65
C VAL A 53 4.56 -5.13 8.87
N SER A 54 5.59 -4.30 8.70
CA SER A 54 6.50 -3.93 9.79
C SER A 54 6.46 -2.44 10.06
N GLY A 55 7.08 -2.03 11.18
CA GLY A 55 7.03 -0.67 11.70
C GLY A 55 6.24 -0.60 13.01
N ASN A 56 6.72 0.23 13.94
CA ASN A 56 6.04 0.53 15.19
C ASN A 56 6.45 1.91 15.75
N ASP A 57 6.89 2.80 14.88
CA ASP A 57 7.32 4.15 15.27
C ASP A 57 6.24 5.15 14.86
N SER A 58 5.46 5.60 15.85
CA SER A 58 4.40 6.59 15.63
C SER A 58 4.95 7.94 15.18
N ALA A 59 6.17 8.33 15.57
CA ALA A 59 6.79 9.57 15.12
C ALA A 59 7.20 9.51 13.64
N ALA A 60 7.49 8.30 13.14
CA ALA A 60 7.77 8.03 11.73
C ALA A 60 6.52 7.71 10.89
N GLU A 61 5.33 7.70 11.50
CA GLU A 61 4.06 7.27 10.88
C GLU A 61 4.09 5.79 10.40
N GLU A 62 4.69 4.90 11.20
CA GLU A 62 4.91 3.49 10.85
C GLU A 62 4.09 2.52 11.74
N PRO A 63 3.35 1.56 11.14
CA PRO A 63 3.14 1.37 9.71
C PRO A 63 2.20 2.45 9.13
N SER A 64 2.36 2.77 7.84
CA SER A 64 1.55 3.82 7.23
C SER A 64 0.14 3.32 6.90
N ARG A 65 -0.87 3.96 7.52
CA ARG A 65 -2.28 3.79 7.18
C ARG A 65 -2.56 3.90 5.67
N ALA A 66 -1.92 4.86 5.00
CA ALA A 66 -2.09 5.09 3.57
C ALA A 66 -1.64 3.90 2.70
N VAL A 67 -0.63 3.14 3.16
CA VAL A 67 -0.19 1.91 2.48
C VAL A 67 -1.22 0.80 2.65
N LEU A 68 -1.83 0.67 3.83
CA LEU A 68 -2.91 -0.29 4.08
C LEU A 68 -4.15 0.03 3.24
N ASP A 69 -4.55 1.31 3.16
CA ASP A 69 -5.67 1.75 2.32
C ASP A 69 -5.38 1.49 0.84
N SER A 70 -4.14 1.72 0.39
CA SER A 70 -3.69 1.43 -0.97
C SER A 70 -3.82 -0.05 -1.33
N LEU A 71 -3.59 -0.96 -0.37
CA LEU A 71 -3.78 -2.39 -0.59
C LEU A 71 -5.25 -2.73 -0.88
N LEU A 72 -6.21 -2.19 -0.10
CA LEU A 72 -7.64 -2.45 -0.34
C LEU A 72 -8.12 -1.82 -1.63
N GLU A 73 -7.64 -0.62 -1.96
CA GLU A 73 -7.97 0.04 -3.23
C GLU A 73 -7.49 -0.77 -4.43
N ALA A 74 -6.26 -1.29 -4.38
CA ALA A 74 -5.74 -2.14 -5.44
C ALA A 74 -6.49 -3.48 -5.50
N LYS A 75 -6.74 -4.13 -4.36
CA LYS A 75 -7.44 -5.41 -4.28
C LYS A 75 -8.84 -5.34 -4.88
N ALA A 76 -9.55 -4.24 -4.69
CA ALA A 76 -10.87 -4.01 -5.29
C ALA A 76 -10.87 -4.01 -6.83
N GLN A 77 -9.71 -3.86 -7.45
CA GLN A 77 -9.52 -3.89 -8.90
C GLN A 77 -8.91 -5.21 -9.39
N TRP A 78 -8.68 -6.18 -8.50
CA TRP A 78 -8.17 -7.49 -8.91
C TRP A 78 -9.34 -8.33 -9.44
N ASP A 79 -9.21 -8.85 -10.67
CA ASP A 79 -10.21 -9.76 -11.27
C ASP A 79 -10.28 -11.14 -10.60
N SER A 80 -9.54 -11.36 -9.51
CA SER A 80 -9.39 -12.63 -8.81
C SER A 80 -9.91 -12.52 -7.39
N ASN A 81 -10.63 -13.55 -6.92
CA ASN A 81 -11.02 -13.67 -5.51
C ASN A 81 -9.86 -14.12 -4.60
N MET A 82 -8.67 -13.54 -4.79
CA MET A 82 -7.48 -13.88 -4.03
C MET A 82 -7.68 -13.44 -2.58
N GLN A 83 -7.60 -14.40 -1.65
CA GLN A 83 -7.57 -14.11 -0.22
C GLN A 83 -6.24 -13.43 0.13
N VAL A 84 -6.31 -12.34 0.88
CA VAL A 84 -5.12 -11.61 1.36
C VAL A 84 -5.09 -11.63 2.88
N THR A 85 -3.93 -11.97 3.43
CA THR A 85 -3.67 -11.94 4.87
C THR A 85 -2.55 -10.94 5.17
N LEU A 86 -2.83 -9.99 6.07
CA LEU A 86 -1.80 -9.13 6.64
C LEU A 86 -1.16 -9.80 7.86
N ILE A 87 0.17 -9.84 7.90
CA ILE A 87 0.95 -10.36 9.01
C ILE A 87 1.66 -9.19 9.69
N PRO A 88 1.08 -8.60 10.75
CA PRO A 88 1.77 -7.58 11.54
C PRO A 88 2.94 -8.21 12.29
N THR A 89 4.09 -7.53 12.26
CA THR A 89 5.27 -7.95 13.06
C THR A 89 5.29 -7.37 14.47
N HIS A 90 4.52 -6.29 14.69
CA HIS A 90 4.38 -5.60 15.97
C HIS A 90 2.90 -5.34 16.22
N ASP A 91 2.51 -5.25 17.49
CA ASP A 91 1.20 -4.72 17.84
C ASP A 91 1.21 -3.20 17.64
N SER A 92 0.35 -2.72 16.74
CA SER A 92 0.30 -1.32 16.32
C SER A 92 -1.14 -0.83 16.38
N GLU A 93 -1.36 0.31 17.03
CA GLU A 93 -2.66 0.96 17.09
C GLU A 93 -3.22 1.26 15.71
N VAL A 94 -2.37 1.74 14.78
CA VAL A 94 -2.77 2.02 13.39
C VAL A 94 -3.32 0.78 12.70
N MET A 95 -2.68 -0.38 12.89
CA MET A 95 -3.16 -1.65 12.31
C MET A 95 -4.49 -2.08 12.92
N ARG A 96 -4.64 -1.96 14.24
CA ARG A 96 -5.86 -2.34 14.96
C ARG A 96 -7.05 -1.49 14.52
N GLU A 97 -6.88 -0.16 14.52
CA GLU A 97 -7.90 0.79 14.08
C GLU A 97 -8.28 0.56 12.62
N TRP A 98 -7.28 0.45 11.75
CA TRP A 98 -7.51 0.19 10.34
C TRP A 98 -8.30 -1.10 10.09
N TYR A 99 -7.93 -2.18 10.77
CA TYR A 99 -8.61 -3.46 10.63
C TYR A 99 -10.08 -3.34 11.05
N GLN A 100 -10.36 -2.64 12.15
CA GLN A 100 -11.71 -2.46 12.66
C GLN A 100 -12.56 -1.58 11.73
N GLU A 101 -12.00 -0.48 11.22
CA GLU A 101 -12.70 0.44 10.33
C GLU A 101 -12.98 -0.14 8.94
N THR A 102 -12.10 -1.03 8.45
CA THR A 102 -12.20 -1.56 7.08
C THR A 102 -12.72 -2.99 7.01
N HIS A 103 -13.18 -3.54 8.14
CA HIS A 103 -13.58 -4.94 8.25
C HIS A 103 -14.63 -5.37 7.23
N GLU A 104 -15.69 -4.58 7.04
CA GLU A 104 -16.76 -4.87 6.07
C GLU A 104 -16.22 -4.88 4.63
N LYS A 105 -15.43 -3.87 4.26
CA LYS A 105 -14.80 -3.79 2.94
C LYS A 105 -13.85 -4.97 2.68
N GLN A 106 -13.15 -5.46 3.71
CA GLN A 106 -12.29 -6.64 3.60
C GLN A 106 -13.11 -7.92 3.36
N GLN A 107 -14.28 -8.04 3.98
CA GLN A 107 -15.18 -9.18 3.74
C GLN A 107 -15.77 -9.16 2.33
N ASP A 108 -16.20 -8.00 1.84
CA ASP A 108 -16.78 -7.85 0.49
C ASP A 108 -15.80 -8.20 -0.64
N LEU A 109 -14.49 -8.12 -0.36
CA LEU A 109 -13.44 -8.39 -1.32
C LEU A 109 -12.96 -9.86 -1.32
N ASN A 110 -13.53 -10.74 -0.49
CA ASN A 110 -13.17 -12.16 -0.38
C ASN A 110 -14.36 -13.07 -0.74
#